data_AF-A0A1X9T4G5-F1
#
_entry.id   AF-A0A1X9T4G5-F1
#
_cell.length_a   1.000
_cell.length_b   1.000
_cell.length_c   1.000
_cell.angle_alpha   90.00
_cell.angle_beta   90.00
_cell.angle_gamma   90.00
#
_symmetry.space_group_name_H-M   'P 1'
#
loop_
_entity.id
_entity.type
_entity.pdbx_description
1 polymer ?
#
loop_
_entity_poly.entity_id
_entity_poly.type
_entity_poly.pdbx_seq_one_letter_code
_entity_poly.pdbx_strand_id
1 'polypeptide(L)'
;MSTAIRQSIELPNEYKWARKKVIEGQLARKNLPSIIREHLSEELQQIEEDLAAHVPAYSQSVLPEDADSNLPASLDKVFQKVVIDRLYQYKKIKQRQEILKQQINEIEQNMHADMDEIKMTASYGEFMGGSGLPSSQVERAVMAPHLAVIDLRRTVNKNAILIALMEVALGSLDGKQRDFVEVAYLSEEGEMKESAVAAELQISRGTYFTRKKSALYKLAEALHII
;
A
#
# COMPACT_ATOMS: atom_id res chain seq x y z
N MET A 1 -18.85 -35.80 3.18
CA MET A 1 -18.76 -34.77 2.13
C MET A 1 -18.83 -33.42 2.80
N SER A 2 -17.71 -32.70 2.92
CA SER A 2 -17.66 -31.40 3.61
C SER A 2 -17.73 -30.30 2.56
N THR A 3 -18.91 -29.70 2.40
CA THR A 3 -19.10 -28.42 1.70
C THR A 3 -18.52 -27.32 2.59
N ALA A 4 -17.20 -27.13 2.49
CA ALA A 4 -16.54 -25.97 3.06
C ALA A 4 -17.05 -24.73 2.33
N ILE A 5 -17.83 -23.96 3.07
CA ILE A 5 -18.35 -22.64 2.76
C ILE A 5 -17.18 -21.78 2.24
N ARG A 6 -17.12 -21.57 0.91
CA ARG A 6 -16.41 -20.42 0.32
C ARG A 6 -17.29 -19.20 0.56
N GLN A 7 -17.24 -18.65 1.78
CA GLN A 7 -17.65 -17.28 1.99
C GLN A 7 -16.64 -16.42 1.23
N SER A 8 -17.07 -15.83 0.11
CA SER A 8 -16.37 -14.73 -0.52
C SER A 8 -16.28 -13.62 0.52
N ILE A 9 -15.07 -13.38 1.03
CA ILE A 9 -14.82 -12.21 1.86
C ILE A 9 -15.04 -11.03 0.93
N GLU A 10 -16.16 -10.32 1.08
CA GLU A 10 -16.38 -9.05 0.38
C GLU A 10 -15.27 -8.10 0.81
N LEU A 11 -14.35 -7.83 -0.12
CA LEU A 11 -13.30 -6.87 0.09
C LEU A 11 -13.90 -5.46 0.12
N PRO A 12 -13.50 -4.59 1.06
CA PRO A 12 -13.96 -3.20 1.09
C PRO A 12 -13.73 -2.49 -0.25
N ASN A 13 -14.62 -1.57 -0.64
CA ASN A 13 -14.54 -0.89 -1.94
C ASN A 13 -13.22 -0.13 -2.15
N GLU A 14 -12.62 0.40 -1.07
CA GLU A 14 -11.29 1.01 -1.08
C GLU A 14 -10.20 0.03 -1.53
N TYR A 15 -10.30 -1.23 -1.08
CA TYR A 15 -9.39 -2.30 -1.48
C TYR A 15 -9.56 -2.65 -2.96
N LYS A 16 -10.82 -2.70 -3.45
CA LYS A 16 -11.13 -2.92 -4.86
C LYS A 16 -10.57 -1.78 -5.73
N TRP A 17 -10.72 -0.52 -5.30
CA TRP A 17 -10.18 0.64 -6.02
C TRP A 17 -8.64 0.68 -6.03
N ALA A 18 -7.99 0.42 -4.89
CA ALA A 18 -6.53 0.32 -4.83
C ALA A 18 -6.01 -0.82 -5.71
N ARG A 19 -6.69 -1.97 -5.71
CA ARG A 19 -6.35 -3.12 -6.57
C ARG A 19 -6.49 -2.77 -8.05
N LYS A 20 -7.55 -2.06 -8.45
CA LYS A 20 -7.71 -1.54 -9.82
C LYS A 20 -6.50 -0.71 -10.25
N LYS A 21 -6.07 0.26 -9.44
CA LYS A 21 -4.92 1.14 -9.77
C LYS A 21 -3.61 0.37 -9.93
N VAL A 22 -3.40 -0.65 -9.11
CA VAL A 22 -2.21 -1.52 -9.22
C VAL A 22 -2.24 -2.32 -10.52
N ILE A 23 -3.39 -2.88 -10.89
CA ILE A 23 -3.56 -3.65 -12.13
C ILE A 23 -3.38 -2.75 -13.36
N GLU A 24 -3.95 -1.54 -13.37
CA GLU A 24 -3.75 -0.54 -14.43
C GLU A 24 -2.26 -0.24 -14.64
N GLY A 25 -1.51 -0.02 -13.55
CA GLY A 25 -0.06 0.23 -13.61
C GLY A 25 0.76 -0.98 -14.07
N GLN A 26 0.28 -2.20 -13.84
CA GLN A 26 0.92 -3.43 -14.34
C GLN A 26 0.65 -3.63 -15.83
N LEU A 27 -0.58 -3.44 -16.29
CA LEU A 27 -0.95 -3.56 -17.71
C LEU A 27 -0.26 -2.55 -18.62
N ALA A 28 0.10 -1.38 -18.08
CA ALA A 28 0.87 -0.34 -18.78
C ALA A 28 2.33 -0.75 -19.11
N ARG A 29 2.85 -1.85 -18.54
CA ARG A 29 4.21 -2.32 -18.83
C ARG A 29 4.25 -3.03 -20.19
N LYS A 30 5.23 -2.66 -21.02
CA LYS A 30 5.36 -3.14 -22.42
C LYS A 30 5.66 -4.64 -22.56
N ASN A 31 6.20 -5.30 -21.53
CA ASN A 31 6.69 -6.68 -21.60
C ASN A 31 5.94 -7.65 -20.66
N LEU A 32 4.61 -7.55 -20.58
CA LEU A 32 3.83 -8.56 -19.86
C LEU A 32 3.54 -9.78 -20.75
N PRO A 33 3.75 -11.02 -20.26
CA PRO A 33 3.28 -12.22 -20.94
C PRO A 33 1.77 -12.17 -21.20
N SER A 34 1.32 -12.63 -22.37
CA SER A 34 -0.08 -12.54 -22.83
C SER A 34 -1.07 -13.15 -21.84
N ILE A 35 -0.75 -14.31 -21.26
CA ILE A 35 -1.59 -15.01 -20.29
C ILE A 35 -1.80 -14.18 -19.01
N ILE A 36 -0.74 -13.50 -18.53
CA ILE A 36 -0.82 -12.63 -17.35
C ILE A 36 -1.63 -11.37 -17.69
N ARG A 37 -1.50 -10.89 -18.93
CA ARG A 37 -2.25 -9.73 -19.41
C ARG A 37 -3.75 -10.02 -19.49
N GLU A 38 -4.13 -11.17 -20.02
CA GLU A 38 -5.53 -11.62 -20.08
C GLU A 38 -6.10 -11.76 -18.67
N HIS A 39 -5.41 -12.47 -17.78
CA HIS A 39 -5.89 -12.65 -16.40
C HIS A 39 -6.04 -11.34 -15.62
N LEU A 40 -5.09 -10.41 -15.77
CA LEU A 40 -5.17 -9.08 -15.16
C LEU A 40 -6.29 -8.22 -15.78
N SER A 41 -6.58 -8.41 -17.06
CA SER A 41 -7.67 -7.68 -17.73
C SER A 41 -9.04 -8.20 -17.27
N GLU A 42 -9.19 -9.51 -17.11
CA GLU A 42 -10.38 -10.14 -16.53
C GLU A 42 -10.60 -9.70 -15.08
N GLU A 43 -9.53 -9.69 -14.26
CA GLU A 43 -9.59 -9.22 -12.87
C GLU A 43 -9.95 -7.73 -12.80
N LEU A 44 -9.39 -6.89 -13.69
CA LEU A 44 -9.74 -5.48 -13.77
C LEU A 44 -11.22 -5.30 -14.12
N GLN A 45 -11.71 -6.02 -15.13
CA GLN A 45 -13.11 -5.94 -15.57
C GLN A 45 -14.07 -6.36 -14.45
N GLN A 46 -13.76 -7.43 -13.73
CA GLN A 46 -14.59 -7.89 -12.62
C GLN A 46 -14.59 -6.90 -11.44
N ILE A 47 -13.44 -6.27 -11.16
CA ILE A 47 -13.35 -5.18 -10.16
C ILE A 47 -14.14 -3.94 -10.62
N GLU A 48 -14.12 -3.62 -11.91
CA GLU A 48 -14.88 -2.51 -12.48
C GLU A 48 -16.39 -2.75 -12.43
N GLU A 49 -16.84 -3.97 -12.73
CA GLU A 49 -18.24 -4.38 -12.62
C GLU A 49 -18.72 -4.36 -11.15
N ASP A 50 -17.90 -4.85 -10.23
CA ASP A 50 -18.16 -4.81 -8.78
C ASP A 50 -18.24 -3.37 -8.24
N LEU A 51 -17.33 -2.49 -8.69
CA LEU A 51 -17.34 -1.08 -8.31
C LEU A 51 -18.54 -0.34 -8.94
N ALA A 52 -18.91 -0.68 -10.17
CA ALA A 52 -20.07 -0.12 -10.88
C ALA A 52 -21.40 -0.54 -10.24
N ALA A 53 -21.52 -1.79 -9.79
CA ALA A 53 -22.67 -2.30 -9.04
C ALA A 53 -22.79 -1.69 -7.63
N HIS A 54 -21.72 -1.08 -7.11
CA HIS A 54 -21.65 -0.37 -5.84
C HIS A 54 -21.42 1.13 -6.01
N VAL A 55 -21.89 1.73 -7.10
CA VAL A 55 -22.07 3.19 -7.17
C VAL A 55 -23.37 3.52 -6.44
N PRO A 56 -23.37 3.93 -5.16
CA PRO A 56 -24.41 4.84 -4.72
C PRO A 56 -24.29 6.06 -5.63
N ALA A 57 -25.42 6.58 -6.12
CA ALA A 57 -25.48 7.84 -6.83
C ALA A 57 -24.86 8.96 -5.95
N TYR A 58 -23.55 9.14 -6.02
CA TYR A 58 -22.80 10.26 -5.43
C TYR A 58 -22.38 11.20 -6.56
N SER A 59 -23.34 11.54 -7.41
CA SER A 59 -23.39 12.87 -7.98
C SER A 59 -24.11 13.75 -6.95
N GLN A 60 -23.39 14.72 -6.38
CA GLN A 60 -23.92 15.84 -5.60
C GLN A 60 -24.32 15.56 -4.14
N SER A 61 -23.35 15.27 -3.28
CA SER A 61 -23.42 15.80 -1.91
C SER A 61 -22.62 17.09 -1.85
N VAL A 62 -23.24 18.19 -2.29
CA VAL A 62 -22.88 19.51 -1.77
C VAL A 62 -23.40 19.52 -0.34
N LEU A 63 -22.57 19.10 0.62
CA LEU A 63 -22.83 19.29 2.04
C LEU A 63 -22.09 20.56 2.50
N PRO A 64 -22.73 21.33 3.38
CA PRO A 64 -22.44 22.75 3.60
C PRO A 64 -21.01 22.96 4.11
N GLU A 65 -20.41 24.08 3.72
CA GLU A 65 -19.07 24.53 4.16
C GLU A 65 -18.93 24.72 5.69
N ASP A 66 -19.97 24.41 6.48
CA ASP A 66 -20.03 24.61 7.93
C ASP A 66 -20.22 23.29 8.73
N ALA A 67 -19.59 22.18 8.31
CA ALA A 67 -19.43 21.00 9.17
C ALA A 67 -18.28 21.14 10.19
N ASP A 68 -17.87 22.38 10.48
CA ASP A 68 -17.05 22.67 11.64
C ASP A 68 -17.94 22.57 12.90
N SER A 69 -17.51 21.73 13.84
CA SER A 69 -17.94 21.65 15.25
C SER A 69 -19.24 20.90 15.57
N ASN A 70 -19.10 19.62 15.98
CA ASN A 70 -19.59 19.11 17.30
C ASN A 70 -19.44 17.57 17.41
N LEU A 71 -18.25 17.03 17.17
CA LEU A 71 -17.95 15.69 17.70
C LEU A 71 -17.75 15.80 19.23
N PRO A 72 -18.30 14.86 20.03
CA PRO A 72 -18.01 14.76 21.45
C PRO A 72 -16.49 14.77 21.70
N ALA A 73 -16.02 15.56 22.67
CA ALA A 73 -14.59 15.70 22.99
C ALA A 73 -13.88 14.36 23.32
N SER A 74 -14.64 13.32 23.66
CA SER A 74 -14.17 11.94 23.82
C SER A 74 -13.80 11.28 22.49
N LEU A 75 -14.61 11.47 21.44
CA LEU A 75 -14.35 10.95 20.10
C LEU A 75 -13.19 11.69 19.43
N ASP A 76 -13.06 13.00 19.69
CA ASP A 76 -11.96 13.84 19.20
C ASP A 76 -10.58 13.23 19.50
N LYS A 77 -10.36 12.76 20.74
CA LYS A 77 -9.07 12.15 21.11
C LYS A 77 -8.89 10.75 20.53
N VAL A 78 -9.96 10.00 20.35
CA VAL A 78 -9.93 8.62 19.87
C VAL A 78 -9.56 8.58 18.39
N PHE A 79 -10.26 9.32 17.53
CA PHE A 79 -9.95 9.29 16.10
C PHE A 79 -8.57 9.90 15.82
N GLN A 80 -8.19 10.98 16.52
CA GLN A 80 -6.87 11.60 16.34
C GLN A 80 -5.75 10.60 16.60
N LYS A 81 -5.87 9.82 17.68
CA LYS A 81 -4.91 8.76 17.99
C LYS A 81 -4.84 7.72 16.87
N VAL A 82 -5.98 7.25 16.37
CA VAL A 82 -6.02 6.25 15.29
C VAL A 82 -5.38 6.78 14.00
N VAL A 83 -5.67 8.04 13.61
CA VAL A 83 -5.08 8.67 12.43
C VAL A 83 -3.56 8.82 12.59
N ILE A 84 -3.10 9.32 13.74
CA ILE A 84 -1.67 9.47 14.03
C ILE A 84 -0.95 8.12 14.00
N ASP A 85 -1.54 7.08 14.63
CA ASP A 85 -0.99 5.73 14.61
C ASP A 85 -0.89 5.19 13.17
N ARG A 86 -1.90 5.44 12.31
CA ARG A 86 -1.86 5.06 10.90
C ARG A 86 -0.80 5.83 10.11
N LEU A 87 -0.59 7.12 10.37
CA LEU A 87 0.48 7.92 9.75
C LEU A 87 1.87 7.36 10.11
N TYR A 88 2.09 7.00 11.38
CA TYR A 88 3.34 6.38 11.82
C TYR A 88 3.53 4.98 11.23
N GLN A 89 2.46 4.18 11.12
CA GLN A 89 2.52 2.90 10.43
C GLN A 89 2.86 3.09 8.95
N TYR A 90 2.24 4.05 8.27
CA TYR A 90 2.53 4.38 6.88
C TYR A 90 4.01 4.72 6.69
N LYS A 91 4.58 5.61 7.51
CA LYS A 91 6.02 5.94 7.47
C LYS A 91 6.89 4.68 7.62
N LYS A 92 6.61 3.84 8.61
CA LYS A 92 7.34 2.58 8.84
C LYS A 92 7.20 1.60 7.67
N ILE A 93 6.00 1.47 7.11
CA ILE A 93 5.73 0.57 5.98
C ILE A 93 6.46 1.06 4.73
N LYS A 94 6.49 2.38 4.48
CA LYS A 94 7.24 2.97 3.36
C LYS A 94 8.74 2.71 3.46
N GLN A 95 9.33 2.96 4.63
CA GLN A 95 10.74 2.62 4.90
C GLN A 95 11.01 1.11 4.72
N ARG A 96 10.15 0.26 5.28
CA ARG A 96 10.27 -1.19 5.13
C ARG A 96 10.13 -1.63 3.67
N GLN A 97 9.27 -0.99 2.88
CA GLN A 97 9.08 -1.33 1.48
C GLN A 97 10.35 -1.06 0.67
N GLU A 98 11.05 0.04 0.93
CA GLU A 98 12.33 0.33 0.27
C GLU A 98 13.41 -0.69 0.63
N ILE A 99 13.51 -1.08 1.91
CA ILE A 99 14.42 -2.15 2.35
C ILE A 99 14.10 -3.48 1.64
N LEU A 100 12.82 -3.87 1.56
CA LEU A 100 12.43 -5.11 0.89
C LEU A 100 12.73 -5.08 -0.61
N LYS A 101 12.57 -3.93 -1.28
CA LYS A 101 12.96 -3.75 -2.69
C LYS A 101 14.47 -3.89 -2.88
N GLN A 102 15.27 -3.32 -1.97
CA GLN A 102 16.73 -3.48 -1.99
C GLN A 102 17.12 -4.95 -1.82
N GLN A 103 16.54 -5.66 -0.84
CA GLN A 103 16.78 -7.09 -0.64
C GLN A 103 16.40 -7.94 -1.86
N ILE A 104 15.28 -7.65 -2.51
CA ILE A 104 14.88 -8.34 -3.75
C ILE A 104 15.93 -8.09 -4.83
N ASN A 105 16.35 -6.84 -5.03
CA ASN A 105 17.36 -6.50 -6.03
C ASN A 105 18.71 -7.18 -5.75
N GLU A 106 19.15 -7.25 -4.48
CA GLU A 106 20.38 -7.94 -4.09
C GLU A 106 20.30 -9.45 -4.39
N ILE A 107 19.20 -10.11 -4.02
CA ILE A 107 19.01 -11.53 -4.30
C ILE A 107 18.97 -11.77 -5.81
N GLU A 108 18.25 -10.93 -6.57
CA GLU A 108 18.17 -11.05 -8.03
C GLU A 108 19.52 -10.82 -8.72
N GLN A 109 20.31 -9.85 -8.25
CA GLN A 109 21.67 -9.61 -8.75
C GLN A 109 22.60 -10.79 -8.47
N ASN A 110 22.57 -11.34 -7.25
CA ASN A 110 23.36 -12.51 -6.89
C ASN A 110 22.95 -13.74 -7.71
N MET A 111 21.65 -13.94 -7.93
CA MET A 111 21.15 -15.01 -8.80
C MET A 111 21.56 -14.83 -10.26
N HIS A 112 21.64 -13.59 -10.76
CA HIS A 112 22.14 -13.32 -12.11
C HIS A 112 23.64 -13.57 -12.23
N ALA A 113 24.44 -13.24 -11.21
CA ALA A 113 25.86 -13.55 -11.15
C ALA A 113 26.11 -15.07 -11.09
N ASP A 114 25.35 -15.78 -10.23
CA ASP A 114 25.42 -17.24 -10.11
C ASP A 114 24.93 -17.93 -11.39
N MET A 115 23.93 -17.39 -12.10
CA MET A 115 23.49 -17.92 -13.40
C MET A 115 24.53 -17.75 -14.51
N ASP A 116 25.36 -16.71 -14.46
CA ASP A 116 26.47 -16.55 -15.40
C ASP A 116 27.66 -17.48 -15.05
N GLU A 117 27.86 -17.84 -13.77
CA GLU A 117 28.75 -18.95 -13.38
C GLU A 117 28.16 -20.33 -13.71
N ILE A 118 26.84 -20.52 -13.55
CA ILE A 118 26.14 -21.79 -13.84
C ILE A 118 26.02 -22.05 -15.35
N LYS A 119 26.03 -21.02 -16.20
CA LYS A 119 26.19 -21.22 -17.66
C LYS A 119 27.54 -21.86 -18.02
N MET A 120 28.57 -21.75 -17.18
CA MET A 120 29.81 -22.53 -17.35
C MET A 120 29.68 -23.98 -16.83
N THR A 121 28.60 -24.32 -16.12
CA THR A 121 28.34 -25.67 -15.58
C THR A 121 27.03 -26.30 -16.09
N ALA A 122 26.36 -25.70 -17.09
CA ALA A 122 25.08 -26.12 -17.66
C ALA A 122 25.18 -27.39 -18.55
N SER A 123 25.81 -28.42 -18.02
CA SER A 123 25.68 -29.83 -18.38
C SER A 123 24.92 -30.60 -17.29
N TYR A 124 23.95 -29.98 -16.60
CA TYR A 124 23.07 -30.67 -15.68
C TYR A 124 21.63 -30.64 -16.21
N GLY A 125 21.22 -31.83 -16.62
CA GLY A 125 20.11 -32.10 -17.52
C GLY A 125 18.72 -31.77 -16.97
N GLU A 126 17.78 -31.77 -17.92
CA GLU A 126 16.33 -31.94 -17.78
C GLU A 126 15.82 -32.25 -16.36
N PHE A 127 15.56 -31.21 -15.57
CA PHE A 127 14.69 -31.30 -14.39
C PHE A 127 13.24 -31.01 -14.80
N MET A 128 12.65 -31.92 -15.58
CA MET A 128 11.19 -32.00 -15.73
C MET A 128 10.64 -32.96 -14.68
N GLY A 129 9.99 -32.41 -13.65
CA GLY A 129 9.48 -33.18 -12.52
C GLY A 129 8.24 -32.57 -11.86
N GLY A 130 7.16 -32.35 -12.64
CA GLY A 130 5.76 -32.62 -12.27
C GLY A 130 5.06 -32.03 -11.03
N SER A 131 5.71 -31.38 -10.07
CA SER A 131 5.03 -30.78 -8.92
C SER A 131 5.79 -29.55 -8.48
N GLY A 132 5.10 -28.43 -8.23
CA GLY A 132 5.70 -27.14 -7.86
C GLY A 132 6.41 -27.09 -6.50
N LEU A 133 6.95 -28.20 -6.02
CA LEU A 133 7.78 -28.32 -4.82
C LEU A 133 9.06 -29.09 -5.16
N PRO A 134 10.24 -28.60 -4.74
CA PRO A 134 11.52 -29.21 -5.03
C PRO A 134 11.66 -30.60 -4.39
N SER A 135 11.90 -31.60 -5.22
CA SER A 135 11.94 -33.02 -4.89
C SER A 135 13.27 -33.46 -4.26
N SER A 136 14.37 -32.75 -4.51
CA SER A 136 15.71 -33.07 -3.98
C SER A 136 16.32 -31.94 -3.12
N GLN A 137 17.32 -32.27 -2.29
CA GLN A 137 18.03 -31.26 -1.49
C GLN A 137 18.77 -30.24 -2.38
N VAL A 138 19.27 -30.68 -3.54
CA VAL A 138 19.93 -29.81 -4.53
C VAL A 138 18.92 -28.88 -5.18
N GLU A 139 17.75 -29.40 -5.57
CA GLU A 139 16.66 -28.60 -6.13
C GLU A 139 16.12 -27.58 -5.11
N ARG A 140 16.06 -27.95 -3.81
CA ARG A 140 15.73 -27.00 -2.73
C ARG A 140 16.77 -25.90 -2.59
N ALA A 141 18.06 -26.23 -2.65
CA ALA A 141 19.13 -25.26 -2.53
C ALA A 141 19.12 -24.25 -3.69
N VAL A 142 18.87 -24.72 -4.92
CA VAL A 142 18.76 -23.86 -6.11
C VAL A 142 17.48 -23.04 -6.11
N MET A 143 16.34 -23.59 -5.66
CA MET A 143 15.07 -22.88 -5.62
C MET A 143 14.88 -21.95 -4.41
N ALA A 144 15.65 -22.11 -3.33
CA ALA A 144 15.47 -21.33 -2.11
C ALA A 144 15.56 -19.79 -2.32
N PRO A 145 16.53 -19.25 -3.10
CA PRO A 145 16.57 -17.82 -3.42
C PRO A 145 15.33 -17.35 -4.19
N HIS A 146 14.84 -18.13 -5.16
CA HIS A 146 13.62 -17.82 -5.92
C HIS A 146 12.38 -17.77 -5.02
N LEU A 147 12.23 -18.75 -4.11
CA LEU A 147 11.11 -18.79 -3.16
C LEU A 147 11.17 -17.61 -2.17
N ALA A 148 12.37 -17.24 -1.70
CA ALA A 148 12.57 -16.08 -0.86
C ALA A 148 12.14 -14.78 -1.57
N VAL A 149 12.52 -14.60 -2.85
CA VAL A 149 12.08 -13.45 -3.65
C VAL A 149 10.55 -13.42 -3.82
N ILE A 150 9.90 -14.58 -4.04
CA ILE A 150 8.44 -14.65 -4.15
C ILE A 150 7.76 -14.18 -2.85
N ASP A 151 8.24 -14.61 -1.69
CA ASP A 151 7.66 -14.23 -0.40
C ASP A 151 7.94 -12.76 -0.04
N LEU A 152 9.14 -12.25 -0.38
CA LEU A 152 9.45 -10.83 -0.25
C LEU A 152 8.56 -9.98 -1.17
N ARG A 153 8.36 -10.38 -2.43
CA ARG A 153 7.46 -9.71 -3.39
C ARG A 153 6.01 -9.71 -2.91
N ARG A 154 5.52 -10.81 -2.32
CA ARG A 154 4.18 -10.84 -1.68
C ARG A 154 4.07 -9.81 -0.56
N THR A 155 5.11 -9.68 0.26
CA THR A 155 5.15 -8.70 1.36
C THR A 155 5.18 -7.27 0.83
N VAL A 156 5.97 -7.00 -0.21
CA VAL A 156 6.01 -5.69 -0.91
C VAL A 156 4.64 -5.32 -1.46
N ASN A 157 3.92 -6.27 -2.05
CA ASN A 157 2.57 -6.02 -2.58
C ASN A 157 1.56 -5.72 -1.48
N LYS A 158 1.60 -6.43 -0.34
CA LYS A 158 0.76 -6.12 0.81
C LYS A 158 1.03 -4.71 1.35
N ASN A 159 2.31 -4.34 1.45
CA ASN A 159 2.71 -2.99 1.87
C ASN A 159 2.24 -1.92 0.88
N ALA A 160 2.29 -2.19 -0.43
CA ALA A 160 1.86 -1.26 -1.46
C ALA A 160 0.38 -0.89 -1.34
N ILE A 161 -0.48 -1.84 -0.97
CA ILE A 161 -1.91 -1.58 -0.75
C ILE A 161 -2.11 -0.63 0.44
N LEU A 162 -1.43 -0.89 1.56
CA LEU A 162 -1.52 -0.05 2.76
C LEU A 162 -0.98 1.37 2.51
N ILE A 163 0.10 1.48 1.73
CA ILE A 163 0.67 2.75 1.28
C ILE A 163 -0.32 3.51 0.40
N ALA A 164 -0.93 2.84 -0.58
CA ALA A 164 -1.86 3.47 -1.52
C ALA A 164 -3.07 4.07 -0.81
N LEU A 165 -3.66 3.37 0.18
CA LEU A 165 -4.78 3.89 0.97
C LEU A 165 -4.41 5.19 1.70
N MET A 166 -3.23 5.24 2.32
CA MET A 166 -2.79 6.45 2.99
C MET A 166 -2.44 7.57 2.01
N GLU A 167 -1.83 7.28 0.86
CA GLU A 167 -1.53 8.31 -0.14
C GLU A 167 -2.79 8.92 -0.76
N VAL A 168 -3.85 8.13 -0.95
CA VAL A 168 -5.17 8.65 -1.35
C VAL A 168 -5.73 9.57 -0.27
N ALA A 169 -5.68 9.17 1.00
CA ALA A 169 -6.13 10.00 2.11
C ALA A 169 -5.32 11.31 2.22
N LEU A 170 -4.00 11.25 2.09
CA LEU A 170 -3.13 12.44 2.05
C LEU A 170 -3.43 13.33 0.84
N GLY A 171 -3.86 12.76 -0.29
CA GLY A 171 -4.30 13.50 -1.47
C GLY A 171 -5.58 14.31 -1.29
N SER A 172 -6.39 14.00 -0.27
CA SER A 172 -7.60 14.78 0.08
C SER A 172 -7.31 16.06 0.85
N LEU A 173 -6.08 16.22 1.36
CA LEU A 173 -5.67 17.39 2.12
C LEU A 173 -5.37 18.57 1.21
N ASP A 174 -5.65 19.78 1.68
CA ASP A 174 -5.15 20.98 1.01
C ASP A 174 -3.62 21.08 1.17
N GLY A 175 -2.96 21.88 0.33
CA GLY A 175 -1.50 21.99 0.35
C GLY A 175 -0.92 22.34 1.73
N LYS A 176 -1.57 23.24 2.48
CA LYS A 176 -1.10 23.68 3.80
C LYS A 176 -1.29 22.62 4.89
N GLN A 177 -2.33 21.82 4.79
CA GLN A 177 -2.62 20.67 5.65
C GLN A 177 -1.67 19.53 5.33
N ARG A 178 -1.38 19.31 4.05
CA ARG A 178 -0.43 18.30 3.60
C ARG A 178 0.99 18.63 4.06
N ASP A 179 1.46 19.85 3.82
CA ASP A 179 2.77 20.32 4.31
C ASP A 179 2.89 20.15 5.83
N PHE A 180 1.81 20.45 6.55
CA PHE A 180 1.75 20.24 8.00
C PHE A 180 1.92 18.76 8.38
N VAL A 181 1.18 17.85 7.74
CA VAL A 181 1.25 16.41 8.05
C VAL A 181 2.62 15.84 7.67
N GLU A 182 3.19 16.28 6.55
CA GLU A 182 4.51 15.86 6.09
C GLU A 182 5.59 16.25 7.11
N VAL A 183 5.62 17.52 7.55
CA VAL A 183 6.59 17.99 8.55
C VAL A 183 6.33 17.36 9.93
N ALA A 184 5.09 17.35 10.41
CA ALA A 184 4.78 16.93 11.77
C ALA A 184 4.91 15.42 12.01
N TYR A 185 4.56 14.60 11.01
CA TYR A 185 4.41 13.15 11.21
C TYR A 185 5.25 12.30 10.26
N LEU A 186 5.61 12.82 9.08
CA LEU A 186 6.30 12.05 8.05
C LEU A 186 7.77 12.44 7.86
N SER A 187 8.23 13.52 8.51
CA SER A 187 9.63 13.98 8.49
C SER A 187 10.61 12.87 8.84
N GLU A 188 11.73 12.79 8.13
CA GLU A 188 12.78 11.78 8.37
C GLU A 188 13.47 11.99 9.73
N GLU A 189 13.55 13.23 10.22
CA GLU A 189 14.23 13.62 11.46
C GLU A 189 13.54 13.10 12.75
N GLY A 190 12.37 12.48 12.61
CA GLY A 190 11.60 11.91 13.72
C GLY A 190 10.44 12.80 14.13
N GLU A 191 9.85 12.51 15.29
CA GLU A 191 8.72 13.28 15.81
C GLU A 191 9.21 14.65 16.28
N MET A 192 8.92 15.68 15.48
CA MET A 192 9.28 17.05 15.81
C MET A 192 8.35 17.59 16.90
N LYS A 193 8.93 18.33 17.85
CA LYS A 193 8.14 19.02 18.87
C LYS A 193 7.22 20.06 18.21
N GLU A 194 6.07 20.33 18.81
CA GLU A 194 5.08 21.27 18.27
C GLU A 194 5.69 22.65 17.95
N SER A 195 6.61 23.13 18.79
CA SER A 195 7.33 24.40 18.58
C SER A 195 8.28 24.37 17.38
N ALA A 196 8.87 23.22 17.08
CA ALA A 196 9.75 23.04 15.93
C ALA A 196 8.94 22.99 14.63
N VAL A 197 7.83 22.22 14.61
CA VAL A 197 6.91 22.18 13.46
C VAL A 197 6.35 23.57 13.14
N ALA A 198 5.93 24.31 14.17
CA ALA A 198 5.42 25.67 13.99
C ALA A 198 6.48 26.63 13.45
N ALA A 199 7.73 26.50 13.91
CA ALA A 199 8.85 27.32 13.43
C ALA A 199 9.22 26.98 11.98
N GLU A 200 9.28 25.70 11.63
CA GLU A 200 9.62 25.22 10.29
C GLU A 200 8.58 25.64 9.25
N LEU A 201 7.29 25.54 9.59
CA LEU A 201 6.20 26.00 8.74
C LEU A 201 5.95 27.52 8.82
N GLN A 202 6.70 28.24 9.66
CA GLN A 202 6.56 29.68 9.92
C GLN A 202 5.13 30.09 10.27
N ILE A 203 4.45 29.30 11.12
CA ILE A 203 3.06 29.52 11.51
C ILE A 203 2.91 29.87 12.98
N SER A 204 1.85 30.62 13.29
CA SER A 204 1.49 30.92 14.68
C SER A 204 1.00 29.66 15.42
N ARG A 205 1.08 29.68 16.75
CA ARG A 205 0.55 28.59 17.61
C ARG A 205 -0.95 28.34 17.39
N GLY A 206 -1.75 29.38 17.17
CA GLY A 206 -3.18 29.22 16.87
C GLY A 206 -3.40 28.50 15.55
N THR A 207 -2.69 28.96 14.50
CA THR A 207 -2.73 28.35 13.17
C THR A 207 -2.28 26.89 13.19
N TYR A 208 -1.28 26.54 14.01
CA TYR A 208 -0.84 25.16 14.21
C TYR A 208 -1.97 24.25 14.67
N PHE A 209 -2.70 24.61 15.74
CA PHE A 209 -3.79 23.76 16.25
C PHE A 209 -4.97 23.68 15.28
N THR A 210 -5.30 24.77 14.58
CA THR A 210 -6.35 24.75 13.55
C THR A 210 -5.98 23.85 12.38
N ARG A 211 -4.75 23.94 11.86
CA ARG A 211 -4.27 23.05 10.78
C ARG A 211 -4.19 21.60 11.23
N LYS A 212 -3.68 21.35 12.44
CA LYS A 212 -3.64 20.00 13.04
C LYS A 212 -5.03 19.38 13.12
N LYS A 213 -5.99 20.10 13.70
CA LYS A 213 -7.36 19.59 13.86
C LYS A 213 -8.01 19.31 12.51
N SER A 214 -7.98 20.28 11.59
CA SER A 214 -8.61 20.15 10.28
C SER A 214 -7.96 19.06 9.41
N ALA A 215 -6.63 18.93 9.43
CA ALA A 215 -5.93 17.89 8.69
C ALA A 215 -6.25 16.48 9.22
N LEU A 216 -6.20 16.28 10.55
CA LEU A 216 -6.52 14.98 11.16
C LEU A 216 -7.99 14.59 10.95
N TYR A 217 -8.90 15.57 10.94
CA TYR A 217 -10.30 15.33 10.67
C TYR A 217 -10.53 14.86 9.22
N LYS A 218 -10.02 15.60 8.23
CA LYS A 218 -10.12 15.19 6.81
C LYS A 218 -9.47 13.84 6.55
N LEU A 219 -8.34 13.56 7.19
CA LEU A 219 -7.72 12.23 7.12
C LEU A 219 -8.61 11.15 7.74
N ALA A 220 -9.31 11.44 8.84
CA ALA A 220 -10.22 10.48 9.45
C ALA A 220 -11.41 10.16 8.53
N GLU A 221 -11.99 11.18 7.87
CA GLU A 221 -13.06 11.01 6.88
C GLU A 221 -12.57 10.21 5.67
N ALA A 222 -11.42 10.58 5.09
CA ALA A 222 -10.86 9.91 3.92
C ALA A 222 -10.42 8.46 4.19
N LEU A 223 -10.16 8.12 5.46
CA LEU A 223 -9.80 6.79 5.93
C LEU A 223 -10.99 6.00 6.49
N HIS A 224 -12.21 6.54 6.39
CA HIS A 224 -13.46 5.97 6.89
C HIS A 224 -13.38 5.54 8.37
N ILE A 225 -12.69 6.34 9.18
CA ILE A 225 -12.63 6.15 10.64
C ILE A 225 -13.87 6.78 11.31
N ILE A 226 -14.40 7.85 10.71
CA ILE A 226 -15.62 8.56 11.08
C ILE A 226 -16.54 8.67 9.88
#